data_AF-A0A419N9U5-F1
#
_entry.id   AF-A0A419N9U5-F1
#
_cell.length_a   1.000
_cell.length_b   1.000
_cell.length_c   1.000
_cell.angle_alpha   90.00
_cell.angle_beta   90.00
_cell.angle_gamma   90.00
#
_symmetry.space_group_name_H-M   'P 1'
#
loop_
_entity.id
_entity.type
_entity.pdbx_description
1 polymer ?
#
loop_
_entity_poly.entity_id
_entity_poly.type
_entity_poly.pdbx_seq_one_letter_code
_entity_poly.pdbx_strand_id
1 'polypeptide(L)'
;MGEIPSSEEEFKAQMREIENKINSSKDFFSTLNENKLTPQGIAEIIDVKKYDELTKDFEPIQYLVSFERRSEVFYALEYIDELKAETYEDYIDSGSDFLSVEEYESEKKEKIYSELFDISGTITRIMEGDNISIRHEDLQYSLGWQRQMPVKLIDMKHITFENRLNGHLGGMENEANNKLICEIISGNPTGADIKALREIRDGYGWPRYGLNQRVWAEVDLNTPDDILFDSFKKFVTEARGLSVFQDDSIPYSSFSDGVVKSSHINKWYSLRLLAYFDLKIISTVTNTKLTMKNYGDILFYDDYDVDTTEKVRKTVIPMANEVMGSGYLNNLLKKVLSEI
;
A
#
# COMPACT_ATOMS: atom_id res chain seq x y z
N MET A 1 17.71 -14.19 28.39
CA MET A 1 16.45 -13.65 28.95
C MET A 1 16.73 -12.22 29.35
N GLY A 2 16.25 -11.22 28.59
CA GLY A 2 16.41 -9.81 28.94
C GLY A 2 15.49 -9.42 30.10
N GLU A 3 16.04 -8.69 31.08
CA GLU A 3 15.28 -8.12 32.19
C GLU A 3 14.50 -6.89 31.72
N ILE A 4 13.23 -6.81 32.12
CA ILE A 4 12.35 -5.69 31.83
C ILE A 4 12.77 -4.52 32.73
N PRO A 5 13.11 -3.33 32.19
CA PRO A 5 13.59 -2.20 32.99
C PRO A 5 12.52 -1.72 33.98
N SER A 6 12.94 -1.37 35.19
CA SER A 6 12.05 -1.01 36.30
C SER A 6 11.96 0.50 36.56
N SER A 7 12.80 1.31 35.90
CA SER A 7 12.85 2.76 36.02
C SER A 7 13.18 3.48 34.70
N GLU A 8 12.89 4.79 34.63
CA GLU A 8 13.21 5.66 33.49
C GLU A 8 14.74 5.75 33.24
N GLU A 9 15.55 5.78 34.32
CA GLU A 9 17.01 5.77 34.19
C GLU A 9 17.54 4.44 33.63
N GLU A 10 16.97 3.31 34.07
CA GLU A 10 17.31 2.00 33.51
C GLU A 10 16.89 1.87 32.05
N PHE A 11 15.73 2.40 31.67
CA PHE A 11 15.28 2.43 30.29
C PHE A 11 16.23 3.23 29.40
N LYS A 12 16.60 4.46 29.81
CA LYS A 12 17.55 5.30 29.06
C LYS A 12 18.93 4.65 28.95
N ALA A 13 19.37 3.93 29.99
CA ALA A 13 20.61 3.15 29.95
C ALA A 13 20.52 2.00 28.95
N GLN A 14 19.41 1.24 28.95
CA GLN A 14 19.17 0.18 27.97
C GLN A 14 19.08 0.72 26.54
N MET A 15 18.42 1.86 26.30
CA MET A 15 18.36 2.48 24.97
C MET A 15 19.74 2.86 24.45
N ARG A 16 20.60 3.45 25.28
CA ARG A 16 21.99 3.72 24.92
C ARG A 16 22.79 2.45 24.66
N GLU A 17 22.54 1.39 25.42
CA GLU A 17 23.17 0.08 25.20
C GLU A 17 22.70 -0.54 23.87
N ILE A 18 21.41 -0.45 23.55
CA ILE A 18 20.81 -0.90 22.30
C ILE A 18 21.40 -0.10 21.13
N GLU A 19 21.47 1.23 21.20
CA GLU A 19 22.10 2.08 20.18
C GLU A 19 23.56 1.68 19.94
N ASN A 20 24.34 1.48 21.01
CA ASN A 20 25.74 1.07 20.91
C ASN A 20 25.88 -0.36 20.35
N LYS A 21 24.99 -1.28 20.72
CA LYS A 21 24.95 -2.65 20.20
C LYS A 21 24.51 -2.66 18.74
N ILE A 22 23.51 -1.89 18.34
CA ILE A 22 23.10 -1.76 16.93
C ILE A 22 24.26 -1.24 16.07
N ASN A 23 24.98 -0.22 16.56
CA ASN A 23 26.13 0.34 15.85
C ASN A 23 27.33 -0.62 15.75
N SER A 24 27.38 -1.68 16.56
CA SER A 24 28.49 -2.65 16.61
C SER A 24 28.11 -4.09 16.22
N SER A 25 26.82 -4.42 16.22
CA SER A 25 26.22 -5.70 15.87
C SER A 25 25.81 -5.68 14.41
N LYS A 26 26.10 -6.78 13.70
CA LYS A 26 25.58 -7.00 12.35
C LYS A 26 24.10 -7.39 12.33
N ASP A 27 23.51 -7.68 13.50
CA ASP A 27 22.14 -8.16 13.62
C ASP A 27 21.30 -7.22 14.53
N PHE A 28 20.72 -6.20 13.88
CA PHE A 28 19.85 -5.19 14.47
C PHE A 28 18.62 -5.82 15.17
N PHE A 29 17.97 -6.79 14.53
CA PHE A 29 16.73 -7.38 15.03
C PHE A 29 16.95 -8.35 16.18
N SER A 30 18.05 -9.11 16.17
CA SER A 30 18.44 -9.91 17.34
C SER A 30 18.65 -9.01 18.56
N THR A 31 19.33 -7.87 18.37
CA THR A 31 19.54 -6.88 19.43
C THR A 31 18.22 -6.34 19.97
N LEU A 32 17.27 -5.98 19.10
CA LEU A 32 15.95 -5.50 19.55
C LEU A 32 15.14 -6.56 20.29
N ASN A 33 15.16 -7.80 19.82
CA ASN A 33 14.39 -8.90 20.42
C ASN A 33 14.96 -9.33 21.79
N GLU A 34 16.28 -9.25 21.97
CA GLU A 34 16.94 -9.54 23.25
C GLU A 34 16.59 -8.50 24.33
N ASN A 35 16.39 -7.24 23.92
CA ASN A 35 16.10 -6.12 24.81
C ASN A 35 14.58 -5.86 24.84
N LYS A 36 13.85 -6.66 25.65
CA LYS A 36 12.41 -6.49 25.87
C LYS A 36 12.09 -5.09 26.41
N LEU A 37 11.67 -4.18 25.54
CA LEU A 37 11.27 -2.84 25.93
C LEU A 37 9.99 -2.89 26.78
N THR A 38 9.90 -2.04 27.80
CA THR A 38 8.65 -1.84 28.55
C THR A 38 7.62 -1.11 27.71
N PRO A 39 6.31 -1.22 28.06
CA PRO A 39 5.29 -0.35 27.48
C PRO A 39 5.62 1.14 27.61
N GLN A 40 6.19 1.55 28.74
CA GLN A 40 6.64 2.93 28.97
C GLN A 40 7.78 3.31 28.03
N GLY A 41 8.74 2.41 27.84
CA GLY A 41 9.85 2.62 26.93
C GLY A 41 9.42 2.78 25.47
N ILE A 42 8.45 1.98 25.04
CA ILE A 42 7.84 2.13 23.71
C ILE A 42 7.13 3.49 23.58
N ALA A 43 6.45 3.95 24.64
CA ALA A 43 5.81 5.27 24.66
C ALA A 43 6.81 6.43 24.53
N GLU A 44 8.02 6.29 25.08
CA GLU A 44 9.06 7.31 24.98
C GLU A 44 9.65 7.40 23.56
N ILE A 45 9.65 6.30 22.81
CA ILE A 45 10.07 6.28 21.40
C ILE A 45 9.03 6.96 20.51
N ILE A 46 7.74 6.72 20.78
CA ILE A 46 6.64 7.29 19.99
C ILE A 46 6.15 8.60 20.61
N ASP A 47 6.77 9.70 20.22
CA ASP A 47 6.34 11.04 20.63
C ASP A 47 5.05 11.48 19.91
N VAL A 48 3.91 11.17 20.52
CA VAL A 48 2.57 11.49 19.99
C VAL A 48 2.37 13.00 19.82
N LYS A 49 3.01 13.86 20.62
CA LYS A 49 2.93 15.32 20.44
C LYS A 49 3.57 15.74 19.13
N LYS A 50 4.76 15.18 18.84
CA LYS A 50 5.44 15.41 17.58
C LYS A 50 4.62 14.92 16.39
N TYR A 51 3.91 13.78 16.53
CA TYR A 51 2.93 13.33 15.53
C TYR A 51 1.85 14.38 15.28
N ASP A 52 1.19 14.87 16.33
CA ASP A 52 0.13 15.87 16.19
C ASP A 52 0.67 17.15 15.51
N GLU A 53 1.84 17.65 15.93
CA GLU A 53 2.43 18.87 15.37
C GLU A 53 2.81 18.74 13.88
N LEU A 54 3.40 17.62 13.50
CA LEU A 54 3.88 17.39 12.13
C LEU A 54 2.78 16.96 11.17
N THR A 55 1.71 16.35 11.67
CA THR A 55 0.63 15.78 10.82
C THR A 55 -0.61 16.65 10.73
N LYS A 56 -0.70 17.76 11.48
CA LYS A 56 -1.85 18.68 11.45
C LYS A 56 -2.23 19.21 10.06
N ASP A 57 -1.22 19.41 9.20
CA ASP A 57 -1.36 19.94 7.84
C ASP A 57 -1.00 18.88 6.78
N PHE A 58 -1.05 17.59 7.15
CA PHE A 58 -0.74 16.52 6.19
C PHE A 58 -1.75 16.50 5.04
N GLU A 59 -1.23 16.54 3.82
CA GLU A 59 -1.98 16.30 2.61
C GLU A 59 -2.26 14.81 2.42
N PRO A 60 -3.31 14.44 1.65
CA PRO A 60 -3.66 13.03 1.43
C PRO A 60 -2.50 12.20 0.85
N ILE A 61 -1.63 12.78 0.02
CA ILE A 61 -0.44 12.10 -0.51
C ILE A 61 0.58 11.75 0.57
N GLN A 62 0.74 12.59 1.60
CA GLN A 62 1.67 12.34 2.70
C GLN A 62 1.15 11.21 3.60
N TYR A 63 -0.17 11.14 3.79
CA TYR A 63 -0.81 9.99 4.45
C TYR A 63 -0.65 8.70 3.64
N LEU A 64 -0.85 8.75 2.31
CA LEU A 64 -0.66 7.58 1.45
C LEU A 64 0.75 7.01 1.62
N VAL A 65 1.78 7.83 1.41
CA VAL A 65 3.18 7.40 1.55
C VAL A 65 3.47 6.86 2.94
N SER A 66 2.95 7.53 3.99
CA SER A 66 3.15 7.10 5.37
C SER A 66 2.46 5.78 5.72
N PHE A 67 1.29 5.51 5.14
CA PHE A 67 0.57 4.25 5.32
C PHE A 67 1.19 3.11 4.51
N GLU A 68 1.57 3.35 3.25
CA GLU A 68 2.26 2.35 2.40
C GLU A 68 3.55 1.85 3.07
N ARG A 69 4.38 2.77 3.58
CA ARG A 69 5.60 2.40 4.32
C ARG A 69 5.32 1.49 5.52
N ARG A 70 4.22 1.72 6.24
CA ARG A 70 3.83 0.89 7.40
C ARG A 70 3.17 -0.42 6.96
N SER A 71 2.44 -0.40 5.85
CA SER A 71 1.83 -1.59 5.24
C SER A 71 2.90 -2.58 4.81
N GLU A 72 4.00 -2.11 4.21
CA GLU A 72 5.15 -2.95 3.87
C GLU A 72 5.74 -3.63 5.10
N VAL A 73 5.91 -2.89 6.20
CA VAL A 73 6.40 -3.46 7.46
C VAL A 73 5.45 -4.53 8.00
N PHE A 74 4.14 -4.28 7.99
CA PHE A 74 3.17 -5.29 8.44
C PHE A 74 3.20 -6.54 7.56
N TYR A 75 3.27 -6.37 6.24
CA TYR A 75 3.35 -7.48 5.29
C TYR A 75 4.60 -8.33 5.52
N ALA A 76 5.78 -7.71 5.62
CA ALA A 76 7.03 -8.41 5.87
C ALA A 76 7.00 -9.14 7.22
N LEU A 77 6.47 -8.52 8.28
CA LEU A 77 6.36 -9.17 9.60
C LEU A 77 5.40 -10.37 9.58
N GLU A 78 4.26 -10.26 8.90
CA GLU A 78 3.32 -11.37 8.72
C GLU A 78 3.96 -12.52 7.93
N TYR A 79 4.63 -12.19 6.81
CA TYR A 79 5.33 -13.18 5.99
C TYR A 79 6.50 -13.85 6.73
N ILE A 80 7.25 -13.10 7.55
CA ILE A 80 8.29 -13.67 8.43
C ILE A 80 7.67 -14.67 9.42
N ASP A 81 6.52 -14.35 10.00
CA ASP A 81 5.85 -15.25 10.95
C ASP A 81 5.31 -16.51 10.25
N GLU A 82 4.80 -16.38 9.03
CA GLU A 82 4.44 -17.52 8.16
C GLU A 82 5.66 -18.40 7.85
N LEU A 83 6.77 -17.81 7.40
CA LEU A 83 8.01 -18.51 7.14
C LEU A 83 8.50 -19.25 8.38
N LYS A 84 8.52 -18.59 9.55
CA LYS A 84 8.91 -19.23 10.82
C LYS A 84 8.03 -20.42 11.17
N ALA A 85 6.73 -20.33 10.93
CA ALA A 85 5.75 -21.37 11.23
C ALA A 85 5.77 -22.54 10.23
N GLU A 86 6.14 -22.30 8.97
CA GLU A 86 6.24 -23.32 7.93
C GLU A 86 7.23 -24.42 8.34
N THR A 87 6.81 -25.67 8.22
CA THR A 87 7.68 -26.83 8.47
C THR A 87 8.26 -27.36 7.16
N TYR A 88 9.35 -28.14 7.26
CA TYR A 88 9.92 -28.79 6.08
C TYR A 88 8.92 -29.76 5.41
N GLU A 89 8.06 -30.40 6.21
CA GLU A 89 6.97 -31.23 5.71
C GLU A 89 5.96 -30.41 4.88
N ASP A 90 5.55 -29.24 5.37
CA ASP A 90 4.66 -28.34 4.62
C ASP A 90 5.29 -27.89 3.29
N TYR A 91 6.60 -27.60 3.31
CA TYR A 91 7.37 -27.24 2.12
C TYR A 91 7.37 -28.36 1.07
N ILE A 92 7.60 -29.62 1.45
CA ILE A 92 7.57 -30.75 0.52
C ILE A 92 6.17 -30.94 -0.07
N ASP A 93 5.14 -30.90 0.78
CA ASP A 93 3.75 -31.15 0.36
C ASP A 93 3.23 -30.08 -0.62
N SER A 94 3.85 -28.89 -0.65
CA SER A 94 3.55 -27.82 -1.62
C SER A 94 3.98 -28.12 -3.06
N GLY A 95 4.71 -29.22 -3.31
CA GLY A 95 5.21 -29.58 -4.63
C GLY A 95 6.47 -28.81 -5.05
N SER A 96 7.18 -28.21 -4.10
CA SER A 96 8.45 -27.51 -4.30
C SER A 96 9.63 -28.50 -4.43
N ASP A 97 10.65 -28.15 -5.22
CA ASP A 97 11.79 -29.02 -5.55
C ASP A 97 12.63 -29.46 -4.32
N PHE A 98 13.32 -30.59 -4.49
CA PHE A 98 14.06 -31.44 -3.55
C PHE A 98 15.25 -30.76 -2.81
N LEU A 99 15.04 -29.66 -2.09
CA LEU A 99 16.03 -29.22 -1.10
C LEU A 99 16.16 -30.28 -0.01
N SER A 100 17.37 -30.56 0.45
CA SER A 100 17.55 -31.25 1.72
C SER A 100 17.01 -30.39 2.87
N VAL A 101 16.74 -31.02 4.02
CA VAL A 101 16.32 -30.31 5.25
C VAL A 101 17.29 -29.17 5.58
N GLU A 102 18.59 -29.42 5.44
CA GLU A 102 19.64 -28.43 5.73
C GLU A 102 19.62 -27.24 4.77
N GLU A 103 19.40 -27.49 3.47
CA GLU A 103 19.30 -26.45 2.46
C GLU A 103 18.01 -25.62 2.63
N TYR A 104 16.88 -26.28 2.91
CA TYR A 104 15.61 -25.61 3.23
C TYR A 104 15.76 -24.68 4.44
N GLU A 105 16.33 -25.17 5.53
CA GLU A 105 16.54 -24.36 6.75
C GLU A 105 17.50 -23.20 6.51
N SER A 106 18.48 -23.35 5.61
CA SER A 106 19.37 -22.27 5.20
C SER A 106 18.62 -21.21 4.38
N GLU A 107 17.87 -21.63 3.36
CA GLU A 107 17.11 -20.73 2.49
C GLU A 107 16.01 -19.98 3.28
N LYS A 108 15.30 -20.68 4.17
CA LYS A 108 14.31 -20.09 5.08
C LYS A 108 14.92 -18.97 5.93
N LYS A 109 16.12 -19.17 6.48
CA LYS A 109 16.84 -18.14 7.24
C LYS A 109 17.24 -16.96 6.37
N GLU A 110 17.72 -17.22 5.16
CA GLU A 110 18.10 -16.15 4.21
C GLU A 110 16.88 -15.31 3.81
N LYS A 111 15.74 -15.93 3.53
CA LYS A 111 14.47 -15.23 3.25
C LYS A 111 14.05 -14.35 4.43
N ILE A 112 14.02 -14.91 5.65
CA ILE A 112 13.70 -14.13 6.86
C ILE A 112 14.67 -12.95 7.02
N TYR A 113 15.97 -13.16 6.80
CA TYR A 113 16.96 -12.10 6.89
C TYR A 113 16.75 -11.00 5.84
N SER A 114 16.40 -11.37 4.60
CA SER A 114 16.09 -10.41 3.53
C SER A 114 14.89 -9.54 3.91
N GLU A 115 13.79 -10.15 4.35
CA GLU A 115 12.58 -9.41 4.76
C GLU A 115 12.86 -8.45 5.92
N LEU A 116 13.65 -8.90 6.91
CA LEU A 116 14.09 -8.05 8.01
C LEU A 116 14.96 -6.89 7.52
N PHE A 117 15.89 -7.16 6.61
CA PHE A 117 16.75 -6.14 6.03
C PHE A 117 15.93 -5.06 5.31
N ASP A 118 14.93 -5.45 4.53
CA ASP A 118 14.08 -4.53 3.77
C ASP A 118 13.30 -3.57 4.69
N ILE A 119 12.81 -4.05 5.84
CA ILE A 119 12.08 -3.20 6.80
C ILE A 119 12.98 -2.45 7.80
N SER A 120 14.27 -2.77 7.87
CA SER A 120 15.20 -2.26 8.89
C SER A 120 15.29 -0.72 8.92
N GLY A 121 15.25 -0.09 7.75
CA GLY A 121 15.27 1.37 7.64
C GLY A 121 14.06 2.02 8.29
N THR A 122 12.86 1.47 8.04
CA THR A 122 11.63 1.98 8.66
C THR A 122 11.65 1.78 10.17
N ILE A 123 12.06 0.60 10.67
CA ILE A 123 12.15 0.35 12.12
C ILE A 123 13.14 1.30 12.78
N THR A 124 14.30 1.53 12.17
CA THR A 124 15.31 2.48 12.68
C THR A 124 14.73 3.88 12.80
N ARG A 125 14.00 4.34 11.78
CA ARG A 125 13.34 5.66 11.81
C ARG A 125 12.28 5.76 12.91
N ILE A 126 11.57 4.67 13.22
CA ILE A 126 10.63 4.64 14.34
C ILE A 126 11.40 4.79 15.66
N MET A 127 12.48 4.03 15.84
CA MET A 127 13.33 4.08 17.03
C MET A 127 13.94 5.47 17.26
N GLU A 128 14.31 6.17 16.18
CA GLU A 128 14.81 7.56 16.20
C GLU A 128 13.71 8.61 16.43
N GLY A 129 12.43 8.21 16.45
CA GLY A 129 11.28 9.12 16.56
C GLY A 129 11.08 10.00 15.33
N ASP A 130 11.54 9.59 14.14
CA ASP A 130 11.46 10.34 12.88
C ASP A 130 10.83 9.53 11.72
N ASN A 131 9.89 8.64 12.05
CA ASN A 131 9.10 7.91 11.06
C ASN A 131 7.87 8.70 10.54
N ILE A 132 7.82 10.01 10.76
CA ILE A 132 6.78 10.90 10.20
C ILE A 132 7.29 11.60 8.94
N SER A 133 8.55 12.04 8.97
CA SER A 133 9.14 12.81 7.88
C SER A 133 9.04 12.07 6.54
N ILE A 134 8.80 12.79 5.45
CA ILE A 134 8.83 12.22 4.10
C ILE A 134 10.19 12.56 3.48
N ARG A 135 10.94 11.52 3.10
CA ARG A 135 12.28 11.61 2.52
C ARG A 135 12.24 11.28 1.03
N HIS A 136 13.33 11.55 0.32
CA HIS A 136 13.41 11.27 -1.12
C HIS A 136 13.20 9.79 -1.45
N GLU A 137 13.75 8.89 -0.63
CA GLU A 137 13.56 7.43 -0.75
C GLU A 137 12.09 7.02 -0.64
N ASP A 138 11.27 7.74 0.14
CA ASP A 138 9.84 7.45 0.31
C ASP A 138 9.02 7.72 -0.98
N LEU A 139 9.61 8.38 -1.98
CA LEU A 139 8.97 8.54 -3.29
C LEU A 139 8.74 7.20 -4.00
N GLN A 140 9.42 6.12 -3.59
CA GLN A 140 9.15 4.79 -4.12
C GLN A 140 7.69 4.36 -3.96
N TYR A 141 7.03 4.75 -2.87
CA TYR A 141 5.61 4.48 -2.61
C TYR A 141 4.65 5.33 -3.47
N SER A 142 5.19 6.29 -4.21
CA SER A 142 4.46 7.09 -5.20
C SER A 142 4.76 6.67 -6.65
N LEU A 143 5.69 5.74 -6.88
CA LEU A 143 6.07 5.30 -8.22
C LEU A 143 4.93 4.53 -8.90
N GLY A 144 4.78 4.71 -10.21
CA GLY A 144 3.75 4.02 -10.99
C GLY A 144 2.33 4.55 -10.81
N TRP A 145 2.13 5.61 -10.01
CA TRP A 145 0.85 6.33 -9.88
C TRP A 145 0.21 6.72 -11.22
N GLN A 146 1.00 7.05 -12.25
CA GLN A 146 0.47 7.34 -13.59
C GLN A 146 -0.31 6.15 -14.18
N ARG A 147 0.02 4.92 -13.78
CA ARG A 147 -0.73 3.72 -14.17
C ARG A 147 -2.06 3.60 -13.43
N GLN A 148 -2.21 4.24 -12.28
CA GLN A 148 -3.37 4.17 -11.39
C GLN A 148 -4.40 5.30 -11.63
N MET A 149 -4.16 6.20 -12.58
CA MET A 149 -5.12 7.24 -12.95
C MET A 149 -6.49 6.64 -13.31
N PRO A 150 -7.60 7.07 -12.66
CA PRO A 150 -8.94 6.54 -12.93
C PRO A 150 -9.40 6.77 -14.36
N VAL A 151 -9.09 7.95 -14.90
CA VAL A 151 -9.34 8.34 -16.29
C VAL A 151 -8.03 8.88 -16.84
N LYS A 152 -7.60 8.38 -17.99
CA LYS A 152 -6.40 8.85 -18.68
C LYS A 152 -6.71 9.12 -20.14
N LEU A 153 -6.16 10.20 -20.69
CA LEU A 153 -6.12 10.38 -22.13
C LEU A 153 -5.09 9.42 -22.71
N ILE A 154 -5.49 8.64 -23.71
CA ILE A 154 -4.59 7.76 -24.45
C ILE A 154 -4.36 8.39 -25.82
N ASP A 155 -3.13 8.85 -26.09
CA ASP A 155 -2.76 9.30 -27.41
C ASP A 155 -2.50 8.09 -28.32
N MET A 156 -3.55 7.67 -29.01
CA MET A 156 -3.48 6.58 -29.97
C MET A 156 -2.50 6.87 -31.11
N LYS A 157 -2.33 8.13 -31.52
CA LYS A 157 -1.41 8.48 -32.61
C LYS A 157 0.02 8.23 -32.20
N HIS A 158 0.38 8.63 -30.98
CA HIS A 158 1.70 8.39 -30.42
C HIS A 158 1.97 6.90 -30.23
N ILE A 159 1.02 6.13 -29.65
CA ILE A 159 1.17 4.68 -29.47
C ILE A 159 1.36 3.97 -30.82
N THR A 160 0.55 4.32 -31.82
CA THR A 160 0.66 3.77 -33.17
C THR A 160 2.00 4.13 -33.84
N PHE A 161 2.48 5.36 -33.64
CA PHE A 161 3.78 5.80 -34.13
C PHE A 161 4.95 5.04 -33.49
N GLU A 162 4.95 4.90 -32.16
CA GLU A 162 5.98 4.15 -31.42
C GLU A 162 6.01 2.67 -31.80
N ASN A 163 4.84 2.03 -31.95
CA ASN A 163 4.75 0.64 -32.41
C ASN A 163 5.27 0.45 -33.84
N ARG A 164 5.06 1.45 -34.71
CA ARG A 164 5.57 1.42 -36.09
C ARG A 164 7.09 1.56 -36.13
N LEU A 165 7.68 2.34 -35.22
CA LEU A 165 9.13 2.56 -35.18
C LEU A 165 9.89 1.46 -34.44
N ASN A 166 9.37 1.00 -33.30
CA ASN A 166 10.10 0.12 -32.38
C ASN A 166 9.71 -1.36 -32.49
N GLY A 167 8.75 -1.69 -33.37
CA GLY A 167 8.09 -3.00 -33.36
C GLY A 167 7.05 -3.08 -32.24
N HIS A 168 6.12 -4.01 -32.38
CA HIS A 168 4.94 -4.16 -31.51
C HIS A 168 5.33 -4.19 -30.02
N LEU A 169 4.99 -3.13 -29.27
CA LEU A 169 5.03 -3.17 -27.82
C LEU A 169 3.89 -4.09 -27.36
N GLY A 170 4.21 -5.10 -26.54
CA GLY A 170 3.32 -6.23 -26.21
C GLY A 170 1.88 -5.84 -25.83
N GLY A 171 0.91 -6.63 -26.29
CA GLY A 171 -0.54 -6.42 -26.10
C GLY A 171 -1.33 -6.25 -27.39
N MET A 172 -0.66 -5.95 -28.52
CA MET A 172 -1.26 -5.70 -29.84
C MET A 172 -0.83 -6.75 -30.89
N GLU A 173 -1.09 -8.03 -30.63
CA GLU A 173 -0.64 -9.12 -31.52
C GLU A 173 -1.50 -9.30 -32.79
N ASN A 174 -2.64 -8.61 -32.90
CA ASN A 174 -3.51 -8.71 -34.08
C ASN A 174 -3.14 -7.67 -35.14
N GLU A 175 -2.40 -8.10 -36.16
CA GLU A 175 -1.95 -7.26 -37.27
C GLU A 175 -3.08 -6.53 -38.01
N ALA A 176 -4.25 -7.16 -38.17
CA ALA A 176 -5.38 -6.58 -38.88
C ALA A 176 -5.98 -5.38 -38.11
N ASN A 177 -6.15 -5.52 -36.80
CA ASN A 177 -6.63 -4.43 -35.95
C ASN A 177 -5.62 -3.27 -35.88
N ASN A 178 -4.31 -3.58 -35.82
CA ASN A 178 -3.25 -2.57 -35.85
C ASN A 178 -3.28 -1.77 -37.14
N LYS A 179 -3.42 -2.46 -38.28
CA LYS A 179 -3.49 -1.82 -39.60
C LYS A 179 -4.71 -0.89 -39.71
N LEU A 180 -5.88 -1.38 -39.28
CA LEU A 180 -7.11 -0.60 -39.26
C LEU A 180 -6.99 0.67 -38.40
N ILE A 181 -6.43 0.55 -37.18
CA ILE A 181 -6.20 1.69 -36.28
C ILE A 181 -5.20 2.68 -36.91
N CYS A 182 -4.12 2.19 -37.54
CA CYS A 182 -3.17 3.04 -38.27
C CYS A 182 -3.87 3.84 -39.39
N GLU A 183 -4.71 3.18 -40.18
CA GLU A 183 -5.42 3.80 -41.30
C GLU A 183 -6.39 4.89 -40.81
N ILE A 184 -7.15 4.62 -39.74
CA ILE A 184 -8.02 5.61 -39.07
C ILE A 184 -7.21 6.84 -38.63
N ILE A 185 -6.09 6.62 -37.94
CA ILE A 185 -5.24 7.68 -37.39
C ILE A 185 -4.56 8.50 -38.48
N SER A 186 -4.20 7.87 -39.60
CA SER A 186 -3.53 8.52 -40.73
C SER A 186 -4.40 9.54 -41.47
N GLY A 187 -5.69 9.64 -41.14
CA GLY A 187 -6.55 10.76 -41.51
C GLY A 187 -7.40 10.57 -42.76
N ASN A 188 -7.43 9.38 -43.36
CA ASN A 188 -8.32 9.06 -44.49
C ASN A 188 -9.23 7.85 -44.22
N PRO A 189 -9.96 7.78 -43.08
CA PRO A 189 -10.85 6.66 -42.82
C PRO A 189 -12.06 6.66 -43.76
N THR A 190 -12.39 5.50 -44.32
CA THR A 190 -13.66 5.26 -44.99
C THR A 190 -14.75 4.95 -43.98
N GLY A 191 -16.02 5.04 -44.39
CA GLY A 191 -17.15 4.62 -43.55
C GLY A 191 -17.10 3.13 -43.16
N ALA A 192 -16.46 2.29 -43.99
CA ALA A 192 -16.23 0.88 -43.68
C ALA A 192 -15.17 0.71 -42.58
N ASP A 193 -14.13 1.53 -42.59
CA ASP A 193 -13.07 1.50 -41.58
C ASP A 193 -13.61 1.91 -40.20
N ILE A 194 -14.46 2.95 -40.16
CA ILE A 194 -15.12 3.38 -38.91
C ILE A 194 -16.02 2.26 -38.37
N LYS A 195 -16.74 1.56 -39.24
CA LYS A 195 -17.58 0.42 -38.83
C LYS A 195 -16.74 -0.73 -38.29
N ALA A 196 -15.67 -1.11 -38.99
CA ALA A 196 -14.76 -2.16 -38.56
C ALA A 196 -14.06 -1.81 -37.25
N LEU A 197 -13.73 -0.53 -37.03
CA LEU A 197 -13.10 -0.07 -35.78
C LEU A 197 -14.03 -0.31 -34.59
N ARG A 198 -15.34 -0.07 -34.75
CA ARG A 198 -16.36 -0.30 -33.71
C ARG A 198 -16.61 -1.78 -33.43
N GLU A 199 -16.17 -2.67 -34.30
CA GLU A 199 -16.27 -4.12 -34.13
C GLU A 199 -15.03 -4.70 -33.43
N ILE A 200 -13.98 -3.91 -33.20
CA ILE A 200 -12.82 -4.34 -32.42
C ILE A 200 -13.26 -4.60 -30.97
N ARG A 201 -12.88 -5.78 -30.47
CA ARG A 201 -13.18 -6.21 -29.09
C ARG A 201 -12.62 -5.22 -28.06
N ASP A 202 -13.40 -4.97 -27.01
CA ASP A 202 -12.98 -4.19 -25.84
C ASP A 202 -11.64 -4.70 -25.29
N GLY A 203 -10.73 -3.76 -24.98
CA GLY A 203 -9.42 -4.09 -24.43
C GLY A 203 -8.38 -4.55 -25.47
N TYR A 204 -8.58 -4.30 -26.77
CA TYR A 204 -7.53 -4.47 -27.77
C TYR A 204 -6.29 -3.63 -27.43
N GLY A 205 -5.12 -4.27 -27.42
CA GLY A 205 -3.82 -3.63 -27.25
C GLY A 205 -3.22 -3.61 -25.85
N TRP A 206 -3.87 -4.28 -24.89
CA TRP A 206 -3.45 -4.32 -23.50
C TRP A 206 -2.71 -5.64 -23.19
N PRO A 207 -1.66 -5.64 -22.35
CA PRO A 207 -1.01 -6.88 -21.92
C PRO A 207 -2.04 -7.86 -21.33
N ARG A 208 -1.91 -9.15 -21.70
CA ARG A 208 -2.81 -10.26 -21.28
C ARG A 208 -2.98 -10.40 -19.77
N TYR A 209 -2.09 -9.79 -18.99
CA TYR A 209 -2.08 -9.85 -17.54
C TYR A 209 -2.16 -8.43 -16.96
N GLY A 210 -3.14 -8.18 -16.09
CA GLY A 210 -3.17 -7.02 -15.19
C GLY A 210 -4.06 -5.83 -15.59
N LEU A 211 -4.75 -5.85 -16.73
CA LEU A 211 -5.59 -4.73 -17.19
C LEU A 211 -7.01 -5.13 -17.63
N ASN A 212 -7.44 -6.35 -17.27
CA ASN A 212 -8.77 -6.93 -17.58
C ASN A 212 -9.97 -6.14 -17.03
N GLN A 213 -9.73 -4.97 -16.40
CA GLN A 213 -10.73 -4.11 -15.75
C GLN A 213 -10.87 -2.73 -16.41
N ARG A 214 -10.42 -2.53 -17.66
CA ARG A 214 -10.51 -1.25 -18.38
C ARG A 214 -11.33 -1.36 -19.67
N VAL A 215 -12.03 -0.29 -20.02
CA VAL A 215 -12.81 -0.13 -21.26
C VAL A 215 -12.36 1.08 -22.05
N TRP A 216 -12.53 1.04 -23.37
CA TRP A 216 -12.38 2.22 -24.24
C TRP A 216 -13.68 3.02 -24.22
N ALA A 217 -13.57 4.35 -24.27
CA ALA A 217 -14.70 5.25 -24.45
C ALA A 217 -14.40 6.22 -25.60
N GLU A 218 -15.33 6.33 -26.56
CA GLU A 218 -15.34 7.41 -27.54
C GLU A 218 -16.04 8.62 -26.91
N VAL A 219 -15.38 9.79 -26.92
CA VAL A 219 -15.88 11.01 -26.27
C VAL A 219 -15.94 12.15 -27.28
N ASP A 220 -17.14 12.65 -27.56
CA ASP A 220 -17.33 13.85 -28.40
C ASP A 220 -17.14 15.12 -27.57
N LEU A 221 -15.97 15.74 -27.69
CA LEU A 221 -15.60 16.96 -26.98
C LEU A 221 -16.34 18.21 -27.47
N ASN A 222 -17.17 18.13 -28.52
CA ASN A 222 -18.05 19.23 -28.93
C ASN A 222 -19.39 19.22 -28.15
N THR A 223 -19.65 18.18 -27.35
CA THR A 223 -20.84 18.09 -26.51
C THR A 223 -20.68 18.99 -25.28
N PRO A 224 -21.72 19.75 -24.86
CA PRO A 224 -21.70 20.52 -23.61
C PRO A 224 -21.33 19.67 -22.38
N ASP A 225 -20.57 20.26 -21.45
CA ASP A 225 -19.99 19.57 -20.28
C ASP A 225 -21.04 18.85 -19.41
N ASP A 226 -22.20 19.46 -19.19
CA ASP A 226 -23.29 18.89 -18.38
C ASP A 226 -23.84 17.60 -19.02
N ILE A 227 -24.07 17.62 -20.33
CA ILE A 227 -24.52 16.47 -21.11
C ILE A 227 -23.42 15.39 -21.12
N LEU A 228 -22.15 15.80 -21.28
CA LEU A 228 -21.01 14.89 -21.30
C LEU A 228 -20.84 14.17 -19.96
N PHE A 229 -20.90 14.89 -18.84
CA PHE A 229 -20.76 14.29 -17.50
C PHE A 229 -21.92 13.37 -17.15
N ASP A 230 -23.17 13.73 -17.47
CA ASP A 230 -24.32 12.86 -17.20
C ASP A 230 -24.33 11.62 -18.09
N SER A 231 -23.88 11.75 -19.34
CA SER A 231 -23.69 10.61 -20.24
C SER A 231 -22.56 9.70 -19.75
N PHE A 232 -21.45 10.27 -19.27
CA PHE A 232 -20.33 9.50 -18.74
C PHE A 232 -20.71 8.74 -17.46
N LYS A 233 -21.50 9.31 -16.55
CA LYS A 233 -22.02 8.60 -15.37
C LYS A 233 -22.85 7.36 -15.76
N LYS A 234 -23.72 7.51 -16.77
CA LYS A 234 -24.53 6.40 -17.30
C LYS A 234 -23.64 5.33 -17.92
N PHE A 235 -22.70 5.75 -18.78
CA PHE A 235 -21.72 4.86 -19.39
C PHE A 235 -20.93 4.05 -18.35
N VAL A 236 -20.42 4.68 -17.28
CA VAL A 236 -19.70 3.97 -16.20
C VAL A 236 -20.58 2.91 -15.53
N THR A 237 -21.86 3.21 -15.33
CA THR A 237 -22.83 2.26 -14.74
C THR A 237 -23.05 1.06 -15.66
N GLU A 238 -23.25 1.31 -16.96
CA GLU A 238 -23.44 0.28 -17.98
C GLU A 238 -22.18 -0.57 -18.18
N ALA A 239 -21.01 0.07 -18.27
CA ALA A 239 -19.73 -0.59 -18.44
C ALA A 239 -19.43 -1.56 -17.29
N ARG A 240 -19.68 -1.17 -16.04
CA ARG A 240 -19.55 -2.07 -14.87
C ARG A 240 -20.55 -3.24 -14.88
N GLY A 241 -21.62 -3.14 -15.66
CA GLY A 241 -22.60 -4.20 -15.88
C GLY A 241 -22.17 -5.28 -16.87
N LEU A 242 -21.06 -5.10 -17.59
CA LEU A 242 -20.58 -6.09 -18.57
C LEU A 242 -19.99 -7.32 -17.88
N SER A 243 -20.23 -8.51 -18.44
CA SER A 243 -19.83 -9.80 -17.85
C SER A 243 -18.32 -9.95 -17.64
N VAL A 244 -17.50 -9.26 -18.44
CA VAL A 244 -16.03 -9.22 -18.27
C VAL A 244 -15.60 -8.57 -16.95
N PHE A 245 -16.46 -7.75 -16.32
CA PHE A 245 -16.23 -7.13 -15.02
C PHE A 245 -17.07 -7.76 -13.90
N GLN A 246 -17.86 -8.78 -14.21
CA GLN A 246 -18.67 -9.55 -13.26
C GLN A 246 -18.08 -10.95 -13.05
N ASP A 247 -16.74 -11.07 -13.01
CA ASP A 247 -16.10 -12.33 -12.66
C ASP A 247 -16.49 -12.70 -11.23
N ASP A 248 -17.21 -13.81 -11.06
CA ASP A 248 -17.71 -14.30 -9.77
C ASP A 248 -16.57 -14.67 -8.79
N SER A 249 -15.33 -14.79 -9.28
CA SER A 249 -14.16 -15.12 -8.45
C SER A 249 -13.62 -13.95 -7.64
N ILE A 250 -13.77 -12.70 -8.09
CA ILE A 250 -13.36 -11.50 -7.35
C ILE A 250 -14.37 -10.37 -7.58
N PRO A 251 -15.33 -10.17 -6.65
CA PRO A 251 -16.35 -9.15 -6.78
C PRO A 251 -15.76 -7.74 -6.96
N TYR A 252 -16.39 -6.90 -7.78
CA TYR A 252 -16.06 -5.47 -7.89
C TYR A 252 -16.07 -4.74 -6.51
N SER A 253 -16.90 -5.20 -5.57
CA SER A 253 -16.90 -4.69 -4.18
C SER A 253 -15.53 -4.82 -3.53
N SER A 254 -14.80 -5.91 -3.76
CA SER A 254 -13.44 -6.13 -3.24
C SER A 254 -12.40 -5.13 -3.74
N PHE A 255 -12.71 -4.35 -4.79
CA PHE A 255 -11.86 -3.27 -5.32
C PHE A 255 -12.42 -1.86 -5.06
N SER A 256 -13.65 -1.76 -4.58
CA SER A 256 -14.35 -0.49 -4.32
C SER A 256 -14.64 -0.25 -2.84
N ASP A 257 -14.18 -1.15 -1.97
CA ASP A 257 -14.21 -0.96 -0.53
C ASP A 257 -13.38 0.27 -0.11
N GLY A 258 -13.97 1.10 0.75
CA GLY A 258 -13.32 2.30 1.30
C GLY A 258 -13.34 3.52 0.37
N VAL A 259 -14.47 4.25 0.34
CA VAL A 259 -14.49 5.60 -0.26
C VAL A 259 -13.71 6.55 0.65
N VAL A 260 -12.57 7.02 0.19
CA VAL A 260 -11.82 8.06 0.90
C VAL A 260 -12.49 9.41 0.70
N LYS A 261 -13.00 9.98 1.79
CA LYS A 261 -13.54 11.35 1.85
C LYS A 261 -12.54 12.25 2.54
N SER A 262 -12.57 13.56 2.27
CA SER A 262 -11.73 14.54 2.97
C SER A 262 -11.94 14.49 4.50
N SER A 263 -13.13 14.13 4.97
CA SER A 263 -13.43 13.91 6.39
C SER A 263 -12.65 12.74 7.02
N HIS A 264 -12.17 11.78 6.23
CA HIS A 264 -11.35 10.69 6.73
C HIS A 264 -9.96 11.16 7.14
N ILE A 265 -9.40 12.17 6.46
CA ILE A 265 -8.07 12.73 6.79
C ILE A 265 -8.07 13.29 8.21
N ASN A 266 -9.04 14.16 8.52
CA ASN A 266 -9.24 14.69 9.87
C ASN A 266 -9.47 13.58 10.90
N LYS A 267 -10.16 12.51 10.50
CA LYS A 267 -10.39 11.36 11.37
C LYS A 267 -9.08 10.62 11.66
N TRP A 268 -8.23 10.35 10.66
CA TRP A 268 -6.94 9.70 10.84
C TRP A 268 -6.02 10.50 11.75
N TYR A 269 -5.97 11.82 11.55
CA TYR A 269 -5.28 12.76 12.43
C TYR A 269 -5.80 12.65 13.87
N SER A 270 -7.10 12.84 14.08
CA SER A 270 -7.72 12.80 15.42
C SER A 270 -7.59 11.46 16.16
N LEU A 271 -7.43 10.36 15.41
CA LEU A 271 -7.22 9.02 15.95
C LEU A 271 -5.74 8.66 16.06
N ARG A 272 -4.84 9.54 15.63
CA ARG A 272 -3.38 9.38 15.69
C ARG A 272 -2.92 8.05 15.07
N LEU A 273 -3.50 7.70 13.91
CA LEU A 273 -3.29 6.40 13.28
C LEU A 273 -1.82 6.08 12.98
N LEU A 274 -1.04 7.08 12.54
CA LEU A 274 0.38 6.87 12.25
C LEU A 274 1.16 6.47 13.51
N ALA A 275 0.88 7.12 14.65
CA ALA A 275 1.46 6.75 15.94
C ALA A 275 0.97 5.35 16.39
N TYR A 276 -0.32 5.04 16.20
CA TYR A 276 -0.87 3.72 16.50
C TYR A 276 -0.16 2.60 15.73
N PHE A 277 0.08 2.78 14.44
CA PHE A 277 0.78 1.80 13.62
C PHE A 277 2.22 1.60 14.09
N ASP A 278 2.93 2.67 14.44
CA ASP A 278 4.32 2.56 14.91
C ASP A 278 4.42 1.89 16.28
N LEU A 279 3.47 2.17 17.19
CA LEU A 279 3.34 1.43 18.44
C LEU A 279 3.15 -0.07 18.18
N LYS A 280 2.28 -0.42 17.23
CA LYS A 280 2.01 -1.82 16.87
C LYS A 280 3.27 -2.48 16.31
N ILE A 281 3.95 -1.83 15.36
CA ILE A 281 5.19 -2.32 14.73
C ILE A 281 6.26 -2.58 15.79
N ILE A 282 6.58 -1.60 16.64
CA ILE A 282 7.61 -1.75 17.67
C ILE A 282 7.22 -2.85 18.66
N SER A 283 5.95 -2.88 19.11
CA SER A 283 5.48 -3.91 20.03
C SER A 283 5.65 -5.33 19.46
N THR A 284 5.46 -5.50 18.15
CA THR A 284 5.67 -6.77 17.44
C THR A 284 7.15 -7.10 17.37
N VAL A 285 7.99 -6.16 16.91
CA VAL A 285 9.44 -6.39 16.71
C VAL A 285 10.16 -6.69 18.03
N THR A 286 9.78 -6.03 19.14
CA THR A 286 10.37 -6.27 20.46
C THR A 286 9.67 -7.36 21.26
N ASN A 287 8.65 -8.00 20.68
CA ASN A 287 7.81 -9.00 21.34
C ASN A 287 7.23 -8.51 22.68
N THR A 288 6.89 -7.22 22.75
CA THR A 288 6.31 -6.57 23.92
C THR A 288 4.80 -6.50 23.76
N LYS A 289 4.05 -7.15 24.65
CA LYS A 289 2.57 -7.11 24.61
C LYS A 289 2.04 -5.79 25.20
N LEU A 290 1.54 -4.91 24.34
CA LEU A 290 0.80 -3.72 24.76
C LEU A 290 -0.68 -4.05 25.02
N THR A 291 -1.19 -3.61 26.16
CA THR A 291 -2.63 -3.71 26.47
C THR A 291 -3.43 -2.59 25.79
N MET A 292 -4.75 -2.74 25.66
CA MET A 292 -5.62 -1.67 25.13
C MET A 292 -5.52 -0.39 25.96
N LYS A 293 -5.33 -0.52 27.27
CA LYS A 293 -5.07 0.62 28.15
C LYS A 293 -3.75 1.31 27.80
N ASN A 294 -2.68 0.56 27.53
CA ASN A 294 -1.41 1.17 27.09
C ASN A 294 -1.59 1.96 25.80
N TYR A 295 -2.27 1.41 24.79
CA TYR A 295 -2.57 2.17 23.57
C TYR A 295 -3.39 3.42 23.86
N GLY A 296 -4.41 3.32 24.71
CA GLY A 296 -5.26 4.45 25.09
C GLY A 296 -4.50 5.56 25.79
N ASP A 297 -3.73 5.21 26.83
CA ASP A 297 -2.95 6.14 27.64
C ASP A 297 -1.83 6.82 26.82
N ILE A 298 -1.20 6.11 25.89
CA ILE A 298 -0.14 6.67 25.04
C ILE A 298 -0.74 7.57 23.95
N LEU A 299 -1.70 7.05 23.18
CA LEU A 299 -2.25 7.78 22.05
C LEU A 299 -3.11 8.95 22.48
N PHE A 300 -3.81 8.87 23.61
CA PHE A 300 -4.75 9.88 24.06
C PHE A 300 -4.37 10.42 25.45
N TYR A 301 -3.08 10.72 25.62
CA TYR A 301 -2.49 11.22 26.88
C TYR A 301 -3.11 12.55 27.36
N ASP A 302 -3.80 13.27 26.47
CA ASP A 302 -4.44 14.56 26.67
C ASP A 302 -5.98 14.49 26.81
N ASP A 303 -6.59 13.32 26.60
CA ASP A 303 -8.03 13.11 26.77
C ASP A 303 -8.34 12.52 28.16
N TYR A 304 -8.79 13.37 29.10
CA TYR A 304 -9.13 12.93 30.46
C TYR A 304 -10.62 12.56 30.65
N ASP A 305 -11.50 13.02 29.75
CA ASP A 305 -12.95 12.91 29.89
C ASP A 305 -13.57 11.73 29.11
N VAL A 306 -12.75 10.95 28.40
CA VAL A 306 -13.19 9.87 27.52
C VAL A 306 -12.52 8.56 27.95
N ASP A 307 -13.26 7.46 27.88
CA ASP A 307 -12.67 6.13 28.00
C ASP A 307 -11.78 5.85 26.77
N THR A 308 -10.48 6.14 26.93
CA THR A 308 -9.46 5.99 25.88
C THR A 308 -9.31 4.54 25.44
N THR A 309 -9.56 3.57 26.33
CA THR A 309 -9.51 2.13 26.03
C THR A 309 -10.64 1.75 25.07
N GLU A 310 -11.86 2.22 25.34
CA GLU A 310 -13.00 2.01 24.45
C GLU A 310 -12.86 2.78 23.14
N LYS A 311 -12.26 3.99 23.16
CA LYS A 311 -11.94 4.76 21.95
C LYS A 311 -10.99 3.99 21.03
N VAL A 312 -9.94 3.38 21.58
CA VAL A 312 -9.03 2.51 20.83
C VAL A 312 -9.78 1.32 20.25
N ARG A 313 -10.53 0.58 21.09
CA ARG A 313 -11.22 -0.65 20.69
C ARG A 313 -12.29 -0.44 19.61
N LYS A 314 -13.11 0.60 19.76
CA LYS A 314 -14.28 0.85 18.89
C LYS A 314 -14.00 1.75 17.70
N THR A 315 -12.90 2.51 17.73
CA THR A 315 -12.66 3.55 16.71
C THR A 315 -11.29 3.44 16.07
N VAL A 316 -10.21 3.39 16.85
CA VAL A 316 -8.84 3.34 16.31
C VAL A 316 -8.61 2.03 15.57
N ILE A 317 -8.87 0.88 16.22
CA ILE A 317 -8.64 -0.44 15.62
C ILE A 317 -9.48 -0.66 14.35
N PRO A 318 -10.81 -0.41 14.35
CA PRO A 318 -11.59 -0.56 13.13
C PRO A 318 -11.10 0.32 11.98
N MET A 319 -10.72 1.57 12.26
CA MET A 319 -10.18 2.47 11.23
C MET A 319 -8.79 2.03 10.75
N ALA A 320 -7.92 1.58 11.66
CA ALA A 320 -6.61 1.06 11.30
C ALA A 320 -6.72 -0.17 10.38
N ASN A 321 -7.66 -1.08 10.69
CA ASN A 321 -7.94 -2.24 9.85
C ASN A 321 -8.58 -1.84 8.51
N GLU A 322 -9.41 -0.80 8.49
CA GLU A 322 -9.98 -0.25 7.24
C GLU A 322 -8.87 0.31 6.33
N VAL A 323 -7.96 1.12 6.89
CA VAL A 323 -6.84 1.75 6.17
C VAL A 323 -5.85 0.71 5.63
N MET A 324 -5.56 -0.33 6.42
CA MET A 324 -4.69 -1.44 6.03
C MET A 324 -5.43 -2.54 5.25
N GLY A 325 -6.73 -2.34 5.00
CA GLY A 325 -7.54 -3.27 4.23
C GLY A 325 -7.17 -3.26 2.75
N SER A 326 -7.47 -4.37 2.07
CA SER A 326 -7.25 -4.48 0.63
C SER A 326 -7.99 -3.38 -0.12
N GLY A 327 -7.27 -2.71 -1.03
CA GLY A 327 -7.86 -1.68 -1.89
C GLY A 327 -7.99 -0.28 -1.30
N TYR A 328 -7.88 -0.08 0.02
CA TYR A 328 -8.04 1.25 0.63
C TYR A 328 -6.98 2.24 0.17
N LEU A 329 -5.70 1.87 0.28
CA LEU A 329 -4.58 2.72 -0.16
C LEU A 329 -4.60 2.96 -1.68
N ASN A 330 -5.03 1.96 -2.46
CA ASN A 330 -5.28 2.12 -3.89
C ASN A 330 -6.39 3.17 -4.16
N ASN A 331 -7.45 3.19 -3.36
CA ASN A 331 -8.53 4.17 -3.48
C ASN A 331 -8.09 5.56 -3.00
N LEU A 332 -7.24 5.65 -1.97
CA LEU A 332 -6.58 6.89 -1.55
C LEU A 332 -5.70 7.45 -2.68
N LEU A 333 -4.87 6.62 -3.31
CA LEU A 333 -4.04 7.04 -4.45
C LEU A 333 -4.90 7.57 -5.61
N LYS A 334 -5.97 6.85 -5.98
CA LYS A 334 -6.91 7.30 -7.01
C LYS A 334 -7.57 8.64 -6.65
N LYS A 335 -7.87 8.86 -5.36
CA LYS A 335 -8.42 10.11 -4.84
C LYS A 335 -7.42 11.26 -4.97
N VAL A 336 -6.19 11.07 -4.51
CA VAL A 336 -5.08 12.03 -4.67
C VAL A 336 -4.93 12.42 -6.15
N LEU A 337 -4.84 11.42 -7.02
CA LEU A 337 -4.71 11.60 -8.47
C LEU A 337 -5.86 12.38 -9.12
N SER A 338 -7.06 12.33 -8.54
CA SER A 338 -8.22 13.04 -9.06
C SER A 338 -8.30 14.50 -8.64
N GLU A 339 -7.49 14.90 -7.65
CA GLU A 339 -7.47 16.25 -7.07
C GLU A 339 -6.28 17.09 -7.54
N ILE A 340 -5.34 16.48 -8.27
CA ILE A 340 -4.23 17.12 -8.99
C ILE A 340 -4.72 17.52 -10.39
#